data_AF-A0A524LZU3-F1
#
_entry.id   AF-A0A524LZU3-F1
#
_cell.length_a   1.000
_cell.length_b   1.000
_cell.length_c   1.000
_cell.angle_alpha   90.00
_cell.angle_beta   90.00
_cell.angle_gamma   90.00
#
_symmetry.space_group_name_H-M   'P 1'
#
loop_
_entity.id
_entity.type
_entity.pdbx_description
1 polymer ?
#
loop_
_entity_poly.entity_id
_entity_poly.type
_entity_poly.pdbx_seq_one_letter_code
_entity_poly.pdbx_strand_id
1 'polypeptide(L)'
;EGLLGLAEENTVGTTDYEACLPYRGENGDWLEFQNVSINGDKYPKGFNVKLQSGEELWSGCSGVGLERWAAVFLAQKGLDPESWPEEFRKRIGELPEGIRFL
;
A
#
# COMPACT_ATOMS: atom_id res chain seq x y z
N GLU A 1 5.89 -24.71 4.48
CA GLU A 1 4.48 -24.63 4.90
C GLU A 1 3.58 -24.66 3.66
N GLY A 2 2.59 -25.55 3.66
CA GLY A 2 1.40 -25.63 2.78
C GLY A 2 1.42 -24.96 1.39
N LEU A 3 2.04 -25.62 0.40
CA LEU A 3 1.97 -25.28 -1.03
C LEU A 3 1.02 -26.25 -1.78
N LEU A 4 -0.13 -26.56 -1.20
CA LEU A 4 -1.12 -27.47 -1.81
C LEU A 4 -2.45 -26.74 -1.99
N GLY A 5 -2.78 -26.41 -3.25
CA GLY A 5 -4.16 -26.13 -3.67
C GLY A 5 -4.42 -24.82 -4.41
N LEU A 6 -3.53 -23.82 -4.37
CA LEU A 6 -3.85 -22.47 -4.89
C LEU A 6 -3.38 -22.22 -6.33
N ALA A 7 -2.94 -23.26 -7.05
CA ALA A 7 -2.40 -23.11 -8.40
C ALA A 7 -3.47 -23.01 -9.51
N GLU A 8 -4.78 -23.14 -9.19
CA GLU A 8 -5.82 -23.25 -10.21
C GLU A 8 -6.75 -22.03 -10.37
N GLU A 9 -6.69 -21.01 -9.49
CA GLU A 9 -7.44 -19.77 -9.67
C GLU A 9 -6.50 -18.58 -9.88
N ASN A 10 -6.47 -18.10 -11.14
CA ASN A 10 -5.64 -17.02 -11.66
C ASN A 10 -5.76 -15.66 -10.93
N THR A 11 -6.57 -15.55 -9.89
CA THR A 11 -6.84 -14.31 -9.16
C THR A 11 -6.23 -14.27 -7.76
N VAL A 12 -5.82 -15.40 -7.18
CA VAL A 12 -5.15 -15.42 -5.87
C VAL A 12 -3.72 -14.91 -6.03
N GLY A 13 -3.36 -13.87 -5.27
CA GLY A 13 -2.07 -13.22 -5.40
C GLY A 13 -2.04 -11.83 -4.78
N THR A 14 -0.91 -11.15 -4.98
CA THR A 14 -0.70 -9.77 -4.52
C THR A 14 -0.37 -8.90 -5.72
N THR A 15 -1.01 -7.74 -5.80
CA THR A 15 -0.64 -6.65 -6.71
C THR A 15 0.06 -5.58 -5.90
N ASP A 16 1.31 -5.32 -6.26
CA ASP A 16 2.12 -4.25 -5.69
C ASP A 16 2.00 -2.97 -6.54
N TYR A 17 1.98 -1.83 -5.86
CA TYR A 17 2.02 -0.50 -6.47
C TYR A 17 3.37 0.11 -6.19
N GLU A 18 4.03 0.55 -7.24
CA GLU A 18 5.39 1.08 -7.18
C GLU A 18 5.44 2.52 -7.70
N ALA A 19 6.37 3.30 -7.17
CA ALA A 19 6.63 4.65 -7.62
C ALA A 19 8.13 4.96 -7.67
N CYS A 20 8.53 5.76 -8.66
CA CYS A 20 9.91 6.24 -8.76
C CYS A 20 10.24 7.24 -7.65
N LEU A 21 11.52 7.26 -7.27
CA LEU A 21 12.08 8.21 -6.32
C LEU A 21 13.17 9.03 -7.03
N PRO A 22 12.91 10.29 -7.42
CA PRO A 22 13.80 11.05 -8.31
C PRO A 22 15.26 11.14 -7.83
N TYR A 23 15.50 11.18 -6.51
CA TYR A 23 16.85 11.22 -5.95
C TYR A 23 17.68 9.95 -6.21
N ARG A 24 17.07 8.85 -6.68
CA ARG A 24 17.75 7.61 -7.09
C ARG A 24 18.25 7.66 -8.54
N GLY A 25 17.94 8.71 -9.29
CA GLY A 25 18.32 8.85 -10.71
C GLY A 25 17.44 8.06 -11.67
N GLU A 26 17.74 8.18 -12.97
CA GLU A 26 16.89 7.63 -14.07
C GLU A 26 16.77 6.10 -14.05
N ASN A 27 17.83 5.40 -13.62
CA ASN A 27 17.88 3.94 -13.52
C ASN A 27 17.70 3.45 -12.07
N GLY A 28 17.17 4.30 -11.19
CA GLY A 28 16.95 3.97 -9.80
C GLY A 28 15.78 2.99 -9.63
N ASP A 29 15.96 1.98 -8.78
CA ASP A 29 14.89 1.05 -8.44
C ASP A 29 13.68 1.80 -7.86
N TRP A 30 12.48 1.42 -8.29
CA TRP A 30 11.23 1.96 -7.78
C TRP A 30 10.96 1.43 -6.37
N LEU A 31 10.11 2.14 -5.64
CA LEU A 31 9.71 1.77 -4.30
C LEU A 31 8.26 1.26 -4.33
N GLU A 32 8.04 0.01 -3.92
CA GLU A 32 6.71 -0.46 -3.54
C GLU A 32 6.19 0.40 -2.38
N PHE A 33 4.97 0.92 -2.48
CA PHE A 33 4.42 1.80 -1.46
C PHE A 33 3.00 1.44 -1.03
N GLN A 34 2.39 0.46 -1.70
CA GLN A 34 1.02 0.03 -1.47
C GLN A 34 0.83 -1.37 -2.08
N ASN A 35 -0.04 -2.18 -1.48
CA ASN A 35 -0.45 -3.47 -2.04
C ASN A 35 -1.96 -3.72 -1.92
N VAL A 36 -2.44 -4.67 -2.72
CA VAL A 36 -3.75 -5.32 -2.57
C VAL A 36 -3.57 -6.82 -2.82
N SER A 37 -4.09 -7.64 -1.91
CA SER A 37 -3.98 -9.09 -2.00
C SER A 37 -5.34 -9.76 -1.97
N ILE A 38 -5.57 -10.67 -2.92
CA ILE A 38 -6.66 -11.64 -2.87
C ILE A 38 -6.07 -12.89 -2.22
N ASN A 39 -6.53 -13.21 -1.01
CA ASN A 39 -5.96 -14.30 -0.20
C ASN A 39 -6.66 -15.63 -0.41
N GLY A 40 -7.74 -15.65 -1.20
CA GLY A 40 -8.60 -16.82 -1.36
C GLY A 40 -9.23 -17.25 -0.03
N ASP A 41 -9.37 -18.56 0.12
CA ASP A 41 -9.90 -19.25 1.29
C ASP A 41 -8.87 -19.48 2.41
N LYS A 42 -7.60 -19.10 2.21
CA LYS A 42 -6.47 -19.38 3.11
C LYS A 42 -6.80 -19.05 4.57
N TYR A 43 -7.31 -17.84 4.80
CA TYR A 43 -7.64 -17.39 6.16
C TYR A 43 -8.96 -17.98 6.67
N PRO A 44 -10.08 -17.95 5.92
CA PRO A 44 -11.32 -18.58 6.36
C PRO A 44 -11.14 -20.07 6.75
N LYS A 45 -10.42 -20.86 5.95
CA LYS A 45 -10.11 -22.26 6.28
C LYS A 45 -9.16 -22.37 7.47
N GLY A 46 -8.08 -21.59 7.50
CA GLY A 46 -7.09 -21.61 8.58
C GLY A 46 -7.68 -21.26 9.96
N PHE A 47 -8.72 -20.43 10.00
CA PHE A 47 -9.39 -19.99 11.24
C PHE A 47 -10.79 -20.60 11.45
N ASN A 48 -11.18 -21.59 10.65
CA ASN A 48 -12.47 -22.30 10.75
C ASN A 48 -13.70 -21.37 10.71
N VAL A 49 -13.63 -20.32 9.91
CA VAL A 49 -14.73 -19.37 9.67
C VAL A 49 -15.63 -19.93 8.57
N LYS A 50 -16.95 -20.00 8.83
CA LYS A 50 -17.93 -20.60 7.91
C LYS A 50 -18.97 -19.58 7.46
N LEU A 51 -19.50 -19.78 6.26
CA LEU A 51 -20.65 -19.05 5.75
C LEU A 51 -21.93 -19.88 5.95
N GLN A 52 -23.05 -19.22 6.28
CA GLN A 52 -24.33 -19.89 6.57
C GLN A 52 -24.85 -20.71 5.38
N SER A 53 -24.64 -20.25 4.14
CA SER A 53 -25.06 -20.97 2.92
C SER A 53 -24.26 -22.25 2.67
N GLY A 54 -23.12 -22.43 3.35
CA GLY A 54 -22.17 -23.51 3.09
C GLY A 54 -21.27 -23.29 1.87
N GLU A 55 -21.41 -22.16 1.18
CA GLU A 55 -20.50 -21.78 0.09
C GLU A 55 -19.11 -21.41 0.61
N GLU A 56 -18.14 -21.39 -0.31
CA GLU A 56 -16.76 -21.07 0.01
C GLU A 56 -16.60 -19.60 0.41
N LEU A 57 -15.85 -19.36 1.48
CA LEU A 57 -15.62 -18.03 2.03
C LEU A 57 -14.22 -17.57 1.66
N TRP A 58 -14.12 -16.42 1.01
CA TRP A 58 -12.88 -15.82 0.56
C TRP A 58 -12.57 -14.52 1.30
N SER A 59 -11.28 -14.18 1.36
CA SER A 59 -10.80 -12.96 2.00
C SER A 59 -9.81 -12.22 1.11
N GLY A 60 -9.65 -10.93 1.38
CA GLY A 60 -8.61 -10.08 0.80
C GLY A 60 -8.12 -9.06 1.82
N CYS A 61 -6.97 -8.46 1.55
CA CYS A 61 -6.41 -7.42 2.41
C CYS A 61 -5.66 -6.36 1.61
N SER A 62 -5.43 -5.21 2.23
CA SER A 62 -4.60 -4.14 1.68
C SER A 62 -3.96 -3.38 2.84
N GLY A 63 -2.64 -3.18 2.77
CA GLY A 63 -1.88 -2.44 3.78
C GLY A 63 -1.44 -1.08 3.25
N VAL A 64 -1.78 0.00 3.95
CA VAL A 64 -1.36 1.37 3.59
C VAL A 64 -0.18 1.79 4.48
N GLY A 65 1.03 1.75 3.93
CA GLY A 65 2.25 2.12 4.65
C GLY A 65 2.52 3.64 4.59
N LEU A 66 2.17 4.37 5.65
CA LEU A 66 2.26 5.84 5.67
C LEU A 66 3.68 6.37 5.44
N GLU A 67 4.71 5.69 5.93
CA GLU A 67 6.10 6.06 5.70
C GLU A 67 6.50 5.92 4.23
N ARG A 68 6.00 4.89 3.54
CA ARG A 68 6.25 4.69 2.11
C ARG A 68 5.51 5.72 1.26
N TRP A 69 4.26 6.02 1.61
CA TRP A 69 3.50 7.11 1.01
C TRP A 69 4.19 8.46 1.18
N ALA A 70 4.67 8.77 2.39
CA ALA A 70 5.44 9.98 2.66
C ALA A 70 6.74 10.02 1.85
N ALA A 71 7.48 8.91 1.78
CA ALA A 71 8.71 8.82 0.99
C ALA A 71 8.46 9.09 -0.50
N VAL A 72 7.45 8.46 -1.11
CA VAL A 72 7.08 8.65 -2.51
C VAL A 72 6.64 10.09 -2.77
N PHE A 73 5.70 10.60 -1.96
CA PHE A 73 5.14 11.93 -2.15
C PHE A 73 6.21 13.01 -2.01
N LEU A 74 6.97 13.01 -0.91
CA LEU A 74 7.97 14.04 -0.63
C LEU A 74 9.16 13.96 -1.59
N ALA A 75 9.55 12.77 -2.05
CA ALA A 75 10.59 12.63 -3.07
C ALA A 75 10.19 13.24 -4.42
N GLN A 76 8.90 13.16 -4.79
CA GLN A 76 8.41 13.66 -6.07
C GLN A 76 7.94 15.12 -6.03
N LYS A 77 7.49 15.61 -4.87
CA LYS A 77 6.89 16.94 -4.72
C LYS A 77 7.73 17.92 -3.89
N GLY A 78 8.74 17.43 -3.18
CA GLY A 78 9.55 18.24 -2.27
C GLY A 78 8.81 18.56 -0.97
N LEU A 79 9.42 19.41 -0.14
CA LEU A 79 8.90 19.79 1.18
C LEU A 79 8.18 21.15 1.20
N ASP A 80 8.20 21.88 0.08
CA ASP A 80 7.52 23.17 -0.05
C ASP A 80 6.02 22.97 -0.32
N PRO A 81 5.10 23.39 0.57
CA PRO A 81 3.66 23.20 0.38
C PRO A 81 3.11 23.88 -0.88
N GLU A 82 3.78 24.93 -1.37
CA GLU A 82 3.35 25.65 -2.58
C GLU A 82 3.55 24.82 -3.86
N SER A 83 4.49 23.87 -3.85
CA SER A 83 4.71 22.92 -4.97
C SER A 83 3.77 21.71 -4.94
N TRP A 84 3.04 21.51 -3.84
CA TRP A 84 2.15 20.36 -3.70
C TRP A 84 0.86 20.50 -4.52
N PRO A 85 0.25 19.39 -4.97
CA PRO A 85 -1.06 19.42 -5.62
C PRO A 85 -2.10 20.13 -4.76
N GLU A 86 -2.91 21.00 -5.38
CA GLU A 86 -3.91 21.83 -4.70
C GLU A 86 -4.85 21.00 -3.79
N GLU A 87 -5.29 19.84 -4.28
CA GLU A 87 -6.15 18.94 -3.53
C GLU A 87 -5.48 18.35 -2.27
N PHE A 88 -4.17 18.10 -2.30
CA PHE A 88 -3.43 17.66 -1.12
C PHE A 88 -3.32 18.80 -0.11
N ARG A 89 -3.00 20.02 -0.59
CA ARG A 89 -2.89 21.23 0.25
C ARG A 89 -4.21 21.56 0.97
N LYS A 90 -5.35 21.42 0.29
CA LYS A 90 -6.68 21.60 0.90
C LYS A 90 -6.97 20.64 2.06
N ARG A 91 -6.41 19.42 2.01
CA ARG A 91 -6.63 18.39 3.04
C ARG A 91 -5.70 18.53 4.25
N ILE A 92 -4.50 19.06 4.04
CA ILE A 92 -3.51 19.21 5.12
C ILE A 92 -3.72 20.48 5.95
N GLY A 93 -4.25 21.55 5.34
CA GLY A 93 -4.43 22.84 6.01
C GLY A 93 -3.09 23.56 6.27
N GLU A 94 -3.01 24.30 7.37
CA GLU A 94 -1.78 24.96 7.79
C GLU A 94 -0.81 23.96 8.42
N LEU A 95 0.45 23.95 7.97
CA LEU A 95 1.48 23.09 8.54
C LEU A 95 1.98 23.62 9.89
N PRO A 96 2.26 22.72 10.86
CA PRO A 96 2.84 23.12 12.13
C PRO A 96 4.29 23.59 11.98
N GLU A 97 4.72 24.52 12.84
CA GLU A 97 6.13 24.87 12.96
C GLU A 97 6.92 23.73 13.62
N GLY A 98 8.13 23.47 13.10
CA GLY A 98 9.07 22.54 13.70
C GLY A 98 9.73 23.10 14.97
N ILE A 99 10.41 22.23 15.71
CA ILE A 99 11.21 22.64 16.88
C ILE A 99 12.51 23.28 16.38
N ARG A 100 12.73 24.55 16.71
CA ARG A 100 13.98 25.27 16.41
C ARG A 100 14.95 25.16 17.59
N PHE A 101 16.16 24.66 17.31
CA PHE A 101 17.26 24.63 18.28
C PHE A 101 18.06 25.95 18.27
N LEU A 102 18.75 26.25 19.39
CA LEU A 102 19.60 27.43 19.58
C LEU A 102 20.95 27.30 18.85
#